data_AF-A0A381NBH9-F1
#
_entry.id   AF-A0A381NBH9-F1
#
_cell.length_a   1.000
_cell.length_b   1.000
_cell.length_c   1.000
_cell.angle_alpha   90.00
_cell.angle_beta   90.00
_cell.angle_gamma   90.00
#
_symmetry.space_group_name_H-M   'P 1'
#
loop_
_entity.id
_entity.type
_entity.pdbx_description
1 polymer ?
#
loop_
_entity_poly.entity_id
_entity_poly.type
_entity_poly.pdbx_seq_one_letter_code
_entity_poly.pdbx_strand_id
1 'polypeptide(L)'
;VLVSKTVTSLHSHLVTRPTGRAVRLAIEAQMASTGVQSLSIIDLSDVTILDFSCADEVIAKLLQGYLEPESPEAFFMFRGVRESHRDQIQVVLERQALVAVAETDTGVRELLGVIEAYDTRVWQLLETEGPLVREDFARVFPEPILDDVLDRLRKRRIVFQNPISGRYHALSQLVDDPL
;
A
#
# COMPACT_ATOMS: atom_id res chain seq x y z
N VAL A 1 -9.89 5.87 13.63
CA VAL A 1 -10.18 6.92 12.62
C VAL A 1 -8.84 7.32 12.07
N LEU A 2 -8.66 7.29 10.76
CA LEU A 2 -7.38 7.56 10.11
C LEU A 2 -6.96 9.00 10.47
N VAL A 3 -5.80 9.18 11.09
CA VAL A 3 -5.50 10.43 11.82
C VAL A 3 -4.87 11.48 10.91
N SER A 4 -4.14 11.04 9.87
CA SER A 4 -3.49 11.95 8.92
C SER A 4 -3.36 11.31 7.55
N LYS A 5 -3.61 12.11 6.51
CA LYS A 5 -3.39 11.77 5.11
C LYS A 5 -2.38 12.75 4.52
N THR A 6 -1.29 12.23 3.95
CA THR A 6 -0.26 13.02 3.27
C THR A 6 -0.16 12.61 1.81
N VAL A 7 0.15 13.58 0.94
CA VAL A 7 0.52 13.32 -0.47
C VAL A 7 1.95 13.79 -0.65
N THR A 8 2.83 12.89 -1.08
CA THR A 8 4.22 13.18 -1.39
C THR A 8 4.46 12.99 -2.88
N SER A 9 4.58 14.10 -3.60
CA SER A 9 4.92 14.09 -5.02
C SER A 9 6.42 13.93 -5.23
N LEU A 10 6.78 13.01 -6.13
CA LEU A 10 8.17 12.77 -6.51
C LEU A 10 8.41 13.34 -7.91
N HIS A 11 9.30 14.34 -8.00
CA HIS A 11 9.65 14.97 -9.27
C HIS A 11 11.13 14.68 -9.54
N SER A 12 11.48 13.80 -10.50
CA SER A 12 12.86 13.57 -11.03
C SER A 12 13.01 12.27 -11.84
N HIS A 13 14.24 12.04 -12.33
CA HIS A 13 14.77 10.72 -12.68
C HIS A 13 15.24 9.97 -11.41
N LEU A 14 14.51 8.92 -11.02
CA LEU A 14 14.75 8.11 -9.83
C LEU A 14 15.59 6.87 -10.22
N VAL A 15 16.87 7.10 -10.50
CA VAL A 15 17.74 6.09 -11.17
C VAL A 15 18.90 5.61 -10.30
N THR A 16 19.18 6.25 -9.17
CA THR A 16 20.32 5.84 -8.32
C THR A 16 19.88 5.55 -6.89
N ARG A 17 20.55 4.57 -6.28
CA ARG A 17 20.33 4.21 -4.87
C ARG A 17 20.48 5.39 -3.90
N PRO A 18 21.49 6.29 -4.00
CA PRO A 18 21.56 7.47 -3.14
C PRO A 18 20.35 8.39 -3.28
N THR A 19 19.85 8.60 -4.51
CA THR A 19 18.63 9.37 -4.76
C THR A 19 17.42 8.71 -4.10
N GLY A 20 17.25 7.40 -4.29
CA GLY A 20 16.15 6.66 -3.67
C GLY A 20 16.18 6.69 -2.15
N ARG A 21 17.37 6.53 -1.55
CA ARG A 21 17.55 6.68 -0.10
C ARG A 21 17.16 8.06 0.38
N ALA A 22 17.59 9.12 -0.31
CA ALA A 22 17.26 10.49 0.08
C ALA A 22 15.74 10.75 0.03
N VAL A 23 15.07 10.24 -1.01
CA VAL A 23 13.61 10.30 -1.13
C VAL A 23 12.92 9.53 -0.01
N ARG A 24 13.35 8.29 0.27
CA ARG A 24 12.80 7.49 1.38
C ARG A 24 12.94 8.22 2.72
N LEU A 25 14.13 8.74 3.04
CA LEU A 25 14.36 9.48 4.29
C LEU A 25 13.49 10.73 4.38
N ALA A 26 13.22 11.42 3.26
CA ALA A 26 12.31 12.55 3.23
C ALA A 26 10.86 12.15 3.53
N ILE A 27 10.39 11.04 2.96
CA ILE A 27 9.06 10.46 3.25
C ILE A 27 8.97 10.07 4.72
N GLU A 28 9.96 9.33 5.23
CA GLU A 28 10.03 8.89 6.64
C GLU A 28 10.02 10.10 7.59
N ALA A 29 10.75 11.17 7.28
CA ALA A 29 10.76 12.39 8.07
C ALA A 29 9.40 13.11 8.08
N GLN A 30 8.68 13.12 6.95
CA GLN A 30 7.30 13.64 6.89
C GLN A 30 6.37 12.80 7.78
N MET A 31 6.50 11.48 7.71
CA MET A 31 5.70 10.53 8.48
C MET A 31 5.98 10.57 9.99
N ALA A 32 7.21 10.85 10.41
CA ALA A 32 7.57 10.95 11.83
C ALA A 32 6.76 12.01 12.61
N SER A 33 6.17 12.98 11.90
CA SER A 33 5.33 14.03 12.50
C SER A 33 3.82 13.69 12.55
N THR A 34 3.42 12.55 11.98
CA THR A 34 2.01 12.15 11.89
C THR A 34 1.56 11.28 13.07
N GLY A 35 0.26 11.30 13.38
CA GLY A 35 -0.33 10.62 14.55
C GLY A 35 -0.24 9.09 14.50
N VAL A 36 -0.93 8.42 15.44
CA VAL A 36 -0.82 6.96 15.71
C VAL A 36 -1.13 6.08 14.49
N GLN A 37 -1.97 6.54 13.57
CA GLN A 37 -2.29 5.87 12.30
C GLN A 37 -2.24 6.88 11.14
N SER A 38 -1.44 6.61 10.11
CA SER A 38 -1.25 7.53 8.98
C SER A 38 -1.36 6.86 7.62
N LEU A 39 -1.83 7.61 6.62
CA LEU A 39 -1.87 7.21 5.22
C LEU A 39 -1.03 8.16 4.38
N SER A 40 -0.11 7.61 3.60
CA SER A 40 0.70 8.38 2.66
C SER A 40 0.46 7.91 1.23
N ILE A 41 0.19 8.87 0.36
CA ILE A 41 0.12 8.66 -1.08
C ILE A 41 1.44 9.13 -1.67
N ILE A 42 2.18 8.21 -2.27
CA ILE A 42 3.42 8.49 -2.97
C ILE A 42 3.09 8.62 -4.45
N ASP A 43 3.14 9.84 -4.95
CA ASP A 43 2.76 10.15 -6.33
C ASP A 43 3.97 10.08 -7.26
N LEU A 44 3.96 9.10 -8.17
CA LEU A 44 4.97 8.82 -9.18
C LEU A 44 4.60 9.39 -10.55
N SER A 45 3.51 10.15 -10.67
CA SER A 45 3.00 10.64 -11.96
C SER A 45 4.03 11.47 -12.74
N ASP A 46 4.87 12.23 -12.04
CA ASP A 46 5.94 13.06 -12.61
C ASP A 46 7.30 12.34 -12.68
N VAL A 47 7.40 11.11 -12.19
CA VAL A 47 8.60 10.29 -12.33
C VAL A 47 8.64 9.75 -13.75
N THR A 48 9.71 10.06 -14.49
CA THR A 48 9.86 9.59 -15.86
C THR A 48 10.57 8.25 -15.93
N ILE A 49 11.52 8.02 -15.02
CA ILE A 49 12.32 6.79 -14.95
C ILE A 49 12.42 6.40 -13.47
N LEU A 50 12.03 5.18 -13.18
CA LEU A 50 12.27 4.49 -11.92
C LEU A 50 13.14 3.28 -12.23
N ASP A 51 14.32 3.18 -11.62
CA ASP A 51 15.16 1.98 -11.74
C ASP A 51 14.93 1.01 -10.57
N PHE A 52 15.44 -0.21 -10.71
CA PHE A 52 15.40 -1.22 -9.65
C PHE A 52 15.95 -0.70 -8.32
N SER A 53 17.08 0.03 -8.34
CA SER A 53 17.76 0.43 -7.10
C SER A 53 17.00 1.49 -6.32
N CYS A 54 16.29 2.38 -7.01
CA CYS A 54 15.43 3.37 -6.42
C CYS A 54 14.09 2.77 -6.01
N ALA A 55 13.51 1.85 -6.78
CA ALA A 55 12.33 1.10 -6.36
C ALA A 55 12.58 0.32 -5.06
N ASP A 56 13.77 -0.31 -4.92
CA ASP A 56 14.20 -1.01 -3.71
C ASP A 56 14.25 -0.07 -2.48
N GLU A 57 14.74 1.16 -2.65
CA GLU A 57 14.75 2.15 -1.55
C GLU A 57 13.35 2.73 -1.30
N VAL A 58 12.74 3.38 -2.29
CA VAL A 58 11.53 4.20 -2.10
C VAL A 58 10.28 3.36 -1.84
N ILE A 59 10.26 2.10 -2.28
CA ILE A 59 9.11 1.21 -2.15
C ILE A 59 9.41 0.12 -1.12
N ALA A 60 10.34 -0.79 -1.43
CA ALA A 60 10.50 -2.02 -0.65
C ALA A 60 11.03 -1.75 0.76
N LYS A 61 12.13 -1.00 0.89
CA LYS A 61 12.70 -0.63 2.20
C LYS A 61 11.79 0.30 3.00
N LEU A 62 11.07 1.19 2.32
CA LEU A 62 10.06 2.02 2.96
C LEU A 62 8.99 1.13 3.62
N LEU A 63 8.35 0.24 2.86
CA LEU A 63 7.33 -0.66 3.39
C LEU A 63 7.89 -1.55 4.51
N GLN A 64 9.07 -2.14 4.30
CA GLN A 64 9.71 -3.00 5.30
C GLN A 64 9.88 -2.28 6.64
N GLY A 65 10.35 -1.03 6.64
CA GLY A 65 10.52 -0.24 7.87
C GLY A 65 9.22 -0.01 8.64
N TYR A 66 8.06 0.03 7.97
CA TYR A 66 6.75 0.24 8.62
C TYR A 66 5.95 -1.05 8.86
N LEU A 67 6.50 -2.21 8.50
CA LEU A 67 5.95 -3.53 8.84
C LEU A 67 6.57 -4.12 10.11
N GLU A 68 7.60 -3.48 10.67
CA GLU A 68 8.20 -3.91 11.93
C GLU A 68 7.24 -3.69 13.11
N PRO A 69 7.25 -4.58 14.14
CA PRO A 69 6.29 -4.54 15.24
C PRO A 69 6.25 -3.22 16.03
N GLU A 70 7.40 -2.54 16.14
CA GLU A 70 7.55 -1.30 16.90
C GLU A 70 7.29 -0.04 16.06
N SER A 71 7.04 -0.20 14.76
CA SER A 71 6.83 0.91 13.85
C SER A 71 5.41 1.47 13.97
N PRO A 72 5.23 2.80 13.78
CA PRO A 72 3.91 3.39 13.71
C PRO A 72 3.05 2.72 12.63
N GLU A 73 1.73 2.68 12.85
CA GLU A 73 0.81 2.11 11.88
C GLU A 73 0.63 3.07 10.70
N ALA A 74 1.52 2.95 9.71
CA ALA A 74 1.49 3.72 8.48
C ALA A 74 1.07 2.85 7.29
N PHE A 75 0.30 3.44 6.39
CA PHE A 75 -0.15 2.82 5.15
C PHE A 75 0.36 3.63 3.96
N PHE A 76 0.73 2.94 2.88
CA PHE A 76 1.30 3.56 1.69
C PHE A 76 0.56 3.10 0.43
N MET A 77 0.19 4.07 -0.40
CA MET A 77 -0.35 3.82 -1.74
C MET A 77 0.53 4.53 -2.77
N PHE A 78 0.85 3.84 -3.87
CA PHE A 78 1.67 4.40 -4.94
C PHE A 78 0.76 4.78 -6.12
N ARG A 79 0.73 6.06 -6.48
CA ARG A 79 -0.12 6.60 -7.56
C ARG A 79 0.70 6.93 -8.79
N GLY A 80 0.08 6.89 -9.96
CA GLY A 80 0.73 7.26 -11.22
C GLY A 80 1.75 6.22 -11.67
N VAL A 81 1.51 4.96 -11.30
CA VAL A 81 2.40 3.85 -11.65
C VAL A 81 2.23 3.51 -13.13
N ARG A 82 3.18 3.94 -13.95
CA ARG A 82 3.27 3.54 -15.37
C ARG A 82 3.81 2.12 -15.49
N GLU A 83 3.59 1.47 -16.63
CA GLU A 83 4.07 0.10 -16.90
C GLU A 83 5.57 -0.07 -16.63
N SER A 84 6.40 0.88 -17.05
CA SER A 84 7.84 0.85 -16.78
C SER A 84 8.21 0.92 -15.29
N HIS A 85 7.39 1.58 -14.46
CA HIS A 85 7.56 1.60 -13.00
C HIS A 85 7.07 0.28 -12.40
N ARG A 86 5.91 -0.19 -12.87
CA ARG A 86 5.23 -1.40 -12.41
C ARG A 86 6.18 -2.59 -12.40
N ASP A 87 6.92 -2.81 -13.48
CA ASP A 87 7.88 -3.92 -13.58
C ASP A 87 8.98 -3.84 -12.53
N GLN A 88 9.55 -2.65 -12.31
CA GLN A 88 10.59 -2.48 -11.30
C GLN A 88 10.04 -2.69 -9.88
N ILE A 89 8.84 -2.16 -9.61
CA ILE A 89 8.15 -2.29 -8.33
C ILE A 89 7.80 -3.75 -8.04
N GLN A 90 7.24 -4.46 -9.02
CA GLN A 90 6.88 -5.88 -8.90
C GLN A 90 8.11 -6.69 -8.48
N VAL A 91 9.23 -6.54 -9.21
CA VAL A 91 10.44 -7.33 -8.96
C VAL A 91 11.06 -7.04 -7.58
N VAL A 92 11.08 -5.78 -7.12
CA VAL A 92 11.64 -5.46 -5.78
C VAL A 92 10.75 -5.99 -4.66
N LEU A 93 9.42 -5.92 -4.81
CA LEU A 93 8.48 -6.42 -3.82
C LEU A 93 8.53 -7.95 -3.74
N GLU A 94 8.60 -8.63 -4.89
CA GLU A 94 8.75 -10.09 -4.96
C GLU A 94 10.00 -10.58 -4.22
N ARG A 95 11.14 -9.92 -4.45
CA ARG A 95 12.41 -10.26 -3.80
C ARG A 95 12.38 -10.14 -2.27
N GLN A 96 11.53 -9.26 -1.75
CA GLN A 96 11.40 -9.01 -0.31
C GLN A 96 10.15 -9.68 0.29
N ALA A 97 9.40 -10.46 -0.50
CA ALA A 97 8.12 -11.06 -0.12
C ALA A 97 7.08 -10.03 0.41
N LEU A 98 7.09 -8.84 -0.18
CA LEU A 98 6.21 -7.73 0.15
C LEU A 98 5.05 -7.61 -0.83
N VAL A 99 4.04 -6.82 -0.45
CA VAL A 99 2.92 -6.43 -1.32
C VAL A 99 2.66 -4.94 -1.13
N ALA A 100 2.23 -4.26 -2.19
CA ALA A 100 1.88 -2.84 -2.18
C ALA A 100 0.57 -2.60 -2.94
N VAL A 101 -0.18 -1.58 -2.54
CA VAL A 101 -1.32 -1.06 -3.32
C VAL A 101 -0.82 0.01 -4.28
N ALA A 102 -1.14 -0.16 -5.55
CA ALA A 102 -0.78 0.77 -6.61
C ALA A 102 -2.03 1.26 -7.35
N GLU A 103 -1.97 2.48 -7.84
CA GLU A 103 -2.89 3.05 -8.83
C GLU A 103 -2.07 3.43 -10.06
N THR A 104 -2.45 2.83 -11.18
CA THR A 104 -1.83 3.09 -12.48
C THR A 104 -2.09 4.53 -12.92
N ASP A 105 -1.35 4.99 -13.93
CA ASP A 105 -1.62 6.28 -14.60
C ASP A 105 -3.02 6.37 -15.24
N THR A 106 -3.67 5.24 -15.49
CA THR A 106 -5.07 5.16 -15.97
C THR A 106 -6.10 5.15 -14.83
N GLY A 107 -5.67 5.17 -13.57
CA GLY A 107 -6.56 5.11 -12.40
C GLY A 107 -6.99 3.70 -11.99
N VAL A 108 -6.52 2.65 -12.67
CA VAL A 108 -6.76 1.26 -12.27
C VAL A 108 -5.95 0.94 -11.01
N ARG A 109 -6.61 0.32 -10.03
CA ARG A 109 -6.02 -0.11 -8.76
C ARG A 109 -5.61 -1.57 -8.81
N GLU A 110 -4.42 -1.86 -8.31
CA GLU A 110 -3.88 -3.21 -8.29
C GLU A 110 -2.98 -3.47 -7.07
N LEU A 111 -2.70 -4.75 -6.85
CA LEU A 111 -1.70 -5.21 -5.90
C LEU A 111 -0.44 -5.60 -6.67
N LEU A 112 0.71 -5.08 -6.23
CA LEU A 112 2.03 -5.44 -6.74
C LEU A 112 2.79 -6.24 -5.68
N GLY A 113 3.63 -7.18 -6.10
CA GLY A 113 4.44 -8.05 -5.24
C GLY A 113 3.89 -9.46 -5.06
N VAL A 114 4.16 -10.07 -3.91
CA VAL A 114 3.78 -11.48 -3.61
C VAL A 114 2.46 -11.52 -2.85
N ILE A 115 1.41 -12.00 -3.51
CA ILE A 115 0.12 -12.26 -2.86
C ILE A 115 -0.55 -13.51 -3.42
N GLU A 116 -1.21 -14.27 -2.55
CA GLU A 116 -1.94 -15.46 -2.96
C GLU A 116 -3.21 -15.09 -3.74
N ALA A 117 -3.61 -15.95 -4.68
CA ALA A 117 -4.79 -15.71 -5.51
C ALA A 117 -6.09 -15.62 -4.68
N TYR A 118 -6.14 -16.30 -3.53
CA TYR A 118 -7.28 -16.20 -2.62
C TYR A 118 -7.31 -14.82 -1.92
N ASP A 119 -6.21 -14.41 -1.30
CA ASP A 119 -6.05 -13.10 -0.66
C ASP A 119 -6.36 -11.95 -1.64
N THR A 120 -5.93 -12.08 -2.90
CA THR A 120 -6.22 -11.12 -3.98
C THR A 120 -7.72 -10.99 -4.24
N ARG A 121 -8.47 -12.11 -4.28
CA ARG A 121 -9.93 -12.08 -4.49
C ARG A 121 -10.67 -11.42 -3.33
N VAL A 122 -10.22 -11.65 -2.09
CA VAL A 122 -10.80 -11.00 -0.91
C VAL A 122 -10.57 -9.48 -0.96
N TRP A 123 -9.37 -9.04 -1.33
CA TRP A 123 -9.07 -7.63 -1.51
C TRP A 123 -9.87 -7.00 -2.67
N GLN A 124 -10.02 -7.69 -3.79
CA GLN A 124 -10.82 -7.22 -4.94
C GLN A 124 -12.31 -7.06 -4.60
N LEU A 125 -12.86 -7.92 -3.73
CA LEU A 125 -14.23 -7.75 -3.24
C LEU A 125 -14.37 -6.41 -2.51
N LEU A 126 -13.43 -6.08 -1.63
CA LEU A 126 -13.43 -4.77 -0.95
C LEU A 126 -13.34 -3.62 -1.95
N GLU A 127 -12.43 -3.68 -2.91
CA GLU A 127 -12.28 -2.65 -3.95
C GLU A 127 -13.59 -2.40 -4.71
N THR A 128 -14.34 -3.47 -4.99
CA THR A 128 -15.57 -3.42 -5.80
C THR A 128 -16.80 -2.99 -5.00
N GLU A 129 -17.00 -3.56 -3.82
CA GLU A 129 -18.21 -3.38 -3.02
C GLU A 129 -18.12 -2.21 -2.03
N GLY A 130 -16.92 -1.71 -1.76
CA GLY A 130 -16.69 -0.73 -0.72
C GLY A 130 -16.40 -1.35 0.65
N PRO A 131 -16.58 -0.58 1.74
CA PRO A 131 -16.32 -1.07 3.08
C PRO A 131 -17.30 -2.15 3.53
N LEU A 132 -16.79 -3.30 3.94
CA LEU A 132 -17.59 -4.48 4.31
C LEU A 132 -17.39 -4.89 5.77
N VAL A 133 -18.40 -5.50 6.39
CA VAL A 133 -18.22 -6.21 7.67
C VAL A 133 -17.88 -7.68 7.41
N ARG A 134 -17.38 -8.39 8.43
CA ARG A 134 -17.00 -9.81 8.32
C ARG A 134 -18.11 -10.65 7.68
N GLU A 135 -19.35 -10.43 8.09
CA GLU A 135 -20.52 -11.21 7.67
C GLU A 135 -20.76 -11.11 6.16
N ASP A 136 -20.41 -9.98 5.54
CA ASP A 136 -20.55 -9.81 4.09
C ASP A 136 -19.53 -10.68 3.35
N PHE A 137 -18.29 -10.77 3.84
CA PHE A 137 -17.29 -11.67 3.29
C PHE A 137 -17.71 -13.13 3.43
N ALA A 138 -18.24 -13.55 4.58
CA ALA A 138 -18.62 -14.94 4.83
C ALA A 138 -19.70 -15.46 3.87
N ARG A 139 -20.49 -14.57 3.27
CA ARG A 139 -21.48 -14.92 2.22
C ARG A 139 -20.84 -15.25 0.89
N VAL A 140 -19.71 -14.60 0.57
CA VAL A 140 -18.98 -14.77 -0.69
C VAL A 140 -17.87 -15.81 -0.57
N PHE A 141 -17.25 -15.87 0.62
CA PHE A 141 -16.10 -16.67 0.98
C PHE A 141 -16.42 -17.52 2.22
N PRO A 142 -17.13 -18.66 2.06
CA PRO A 142 -17.51 -19.52 3.18
C PRO A 142 -16.34 -20.33 3.75
N GLU A 143 -15.12 -20.15 3.24
CA GLU A 143 -13.95 -20.91 3.65
C GLU A 143 -13.52 -20.63 5.10
N PRO A 144 -13.06 -21.64 5.87
CA PRO A 144 -12.64 -21.47 7.27
C PRO A 144 -11.46 -20.52 7.47
N ILE A 145 -10.72 -20.21 6.41
CA ILE A 145 -9.47 -19.42 6.44
C ILE A 145 -9.70 -17.91 6.32
N LEU A 146 -10.95 -17.44 6.19
CA LEU A 146 -11.25 -16.03 5.93
C LEU A 146 -10.67 -15.10 7.01
N ASP A 147 -10.77 -15.48 8.29
CA ASP A 147 -10.26 -14.65 9.39
C ASP A 147 -8.73 -14.54 9.33
N ASP A 148 -8.03 -15.62 9.00
CA ASP A 148 -6.58 -15.62 8.79
C ASP A 148 -6.18 -14.77 7.58
N VAL A 149 -6.98 -14.79 6.51
CA VAL A 149 -6.74 -13.98 5.30
C VAL A 149 -6.91 -12.50 5.62
N LEU A 150 -8.00 -12.10 6.28
CA LEU A 150 -8.23 -10.72 6.70
C LEU A 150 -7.11 -10.22 7.62
N ASP A 151 -6.63 -11.06 8.54
CA ASP A 151 -5.48 -10.73 9.40
C ASP A 151 -4.18 -10.57 8.59
N ARG A 152 -3.90 -11.45 7.62
CA ARG A 152 -2.74 -11.30 6.71
C ARG A 152 -2.80 -10.01 5.91
N LEU A 153 -3.94 -9.68 5.32
CA LEU A 153 -4.12 -8.45 4.53
C LEU A 153 -3.91 -7.19 5.40
N ARG A 154 -4.39 -7.20 6.65
CA ARG A 154 -4.17 -6.13 7.62
C ARG A 154 -2.70 -6.00 8.04
N LYS A 155 -2.06 -7.12 8.38
CA LYS A 155 -0.63 -7.16 8.75
C LYS A 155 0.26 -6.66 7.62
N ARG A 156 -0.11 -6.93 6.37
CA ARG A 156 0.56 -6.41 5.16
C ARG A 156 0.20 -4.97 4.81
N ARG A 157 -0.64 -4.31 5.61
CA ARG A 157 -1.05 -2.90 5.46
C ARG A 157 -1.73 -2.58 4.12
N ILE A 158 -2.43 -3.55 3.52
CA ILE A 158 -3.20 -3.35 2.27
C ILE A 158 -4.71 -3.34 2.49
N VAL A 159 -5.14 -3.66 3.71
CA VAL A 159 -6.52 -3.52 4.22
C VAL A 159 -6.47 -2.82 5.58
N PHE A 160 -7.40 -1.90 5.81
CA PHE A 160 -7.61 -1.26 7.09
C PHE A 160 -8.89 -1.78 7.73
N GLN A 161 -8.89 -2.03 9.04
CA GLN A 161 -10.11 -2.29 9.79
C GLN A 161 -10.41 -1.09 10.67
N ASN A 162 -11.57 -0.49 10.48
CA ASN A 162 -12.04 0.59 11.33
C ASN A 162 -12.34 0.03 12.73
N PRO A 163 -11.64 0.49 13.79
CA PRO A 163 -11.81 -0.07 15.13
C PRO A 163 -13.16 0.27 15.76
N ILE A 164 -13.89 1.26 15.23
CA ILE A 164 -15.20 1.69 15.74
C ILE A 164 -16.32 0.91 15.07
N SER A 165 -16.33 0.87 13.73
CA SER A 165 -17.41 0.23 12.96
C SER A 165 -17.17 -1.26 12.71
N GLY A 166 -15.95 -1.75 12.91
CA GLY A 166 -15.54 -3.11 12.56
C GLY A 166 -15.41 -3.36 11.05
N ARG A 167 -15.69 -2.36 10.21
CA ARG A 167 -15.64 -2.48 8.75
C ARG A 167 -14.21 -2.57 8.25
N TYR A 168 -14.01 -3.41 7.26
CA TYR A 168 -12.79 -3.53 6.50
C TYR A 168 -12.86 -2.61 5.28
N HIS A 169 -11.77 -1.94 4.99
CA HIS A 169 -11.61 -1.02 3.88
C HIS A 169 -10.41 -1.48 3.06
N ALA A 170 -10.56 -1.55 1.74
CA ALA A 170 -9.37 -1.61 0.89
C ALA A 170 -8.61 -0.29 1.03
N LEU A 171 -7.27 -0.35 1.00
CA LEU A 171 -6.47 0.83 1.27
C LEU A 171 -6.76 1.99 0.30
N SER A 172 -7.00 1.67 -0.96
CA SER A 172 -7.27 2.66 -2.00
C SER A 172 -8.54 3.48 -1.72
N GLN A 173 -9.54 2.89 -1.06
CA GLN A 173 -10.80 3.56 -0.77
C GLN A 173 -10.66 4.58 0.36
N LEU A 174 -9.73 4.34 1.29
CA LEU A 174 -9.38 5.33 2.32
C LEU A 174 -8.73 6.58 1.74
N VAL A 175 -8.19 6.49 0.52
CA VAL A 175 -7.67 7.65 -0.20
C VAL A 175 -8.82 8.50 -0.72
N ASP A 176 -9.92 7.94 -1.18
CA ASP A 176 -11.01 8.73 -1.74
C ASP A 176 -11.93 9.31 -0.65
N ASP A 177 -12.15 8.56 0.44
CA ASP A 177 -13.05 8.92 1.52
C ASP A 177 -12.39 8.63 2.89
N PRO A 178 -11.73 9.62 3.51
CA PRO A 178 -11.11 9.44 4.82
C PRO A 178 -12.19 9.28 5.89
N LEU A 179 -12.17 8.11 6.53
CA LEU A 179 -13.03 7.67 7.64
C LEU A 179 -13.22 8.69 8.77
#